data_AF-A0A401S848-F1
#
_entry.id   AF-A0A401S848-F1
#
_cell.length_a   1.000
_cell.length_b   1.000
_cell.length_c   1.000
_cell.angle_alpha   90.00
_cell.angle_beta   90.00
_cell.angle_gamma   90.00
#
_symmetry.space_group_name_H-M   'P 1'
#
loop_
_entity.id
_entity.type
_entity.pdbx_description
1 polymer ?
#
loop_
_entity_poly.entity_id
_entity_poly.type
_entity_poly.pdbx_seq_one_letter_code
_entity_poly.pdbx_strand_id
1 'polypeptide(L)'
;MGEDRLCDGNVMVVILKKLRTDVMNLGWEGNGTGGDKRGRQQNDFWRLDYWEDDLRRRRRFIRNAFGSIHPEVLLKSAEEYGAEEDVMKSKKTFRTQAIVNQNAETELMLEGDDDTVSLLQEKEIDNLAGPVVLSTPAQLIAPVVVAKGTLSITTTEIYFEVDEDDQGFKKIDPKVLAYTEGLHGKWMFSEIRAVFSRRYLLQSTALEVFMANRTSVMFNFPDQATVKKVVYSLPRVGVGTSYGLPQARRISLASPRQLFKSSNMTQRWQRREISNFEYLMFLNTVAGRTYNDLNQYPVFPWVITNYESEELDLTLPGNFRDLSKPIGSLNPKRAVFYAERYETWEDDQIPPYHYNTHYSTATSTLTWLVRIEPFTTFFLNANEGKFDYPERTFSSITKSWRNCQRDTSDVK
;
A
#
# COMPACT_ATOMS: atom_id res chain seq x y z
N MET A 1 25.26 4.56 -36.79
CA MET A 1 23.81 4.76 -37.05
C MET A 1 23.13 3.49 -36.56
N GLY A 2 22.29 3.46 -35.53
CA GLY A 2 21.76 4.53 -34.68
C GLY A 2 21.74 4.08 -33.21
N GLU A 3 21.69 5.08 -32.33
CA GLU A 3 21.47 4.93 -30.90
C GLU A 3 19.99 4.64 -30.64
N ASP A 4 19.65 3.46 -30.13
CA ASP A 4 18.31 3.16 -29.63
C ASP A 4 18.09 3.84 -28.28
N ARG A 5 17.63 5.09 -28.33
CA ARG A 5 17.12 5.82 -27.17
C ARG A 5 15.71 5.34 -26.84
N LEU A 6 15.61 4.36 -25.93
CA LEU A 6 14.34 3.92 -25.36
C LEU A 6 13.86 4.90 -24.25
N CYS A 7 13.56 6.14 -24.66
CA CYS A 7 12.89 7.13 -23.82
C CYS A 7 11.67 7.79 -24.51
N ASP A 8 11.17 7.24 -25.62
CA ASP A 8 9.96 7.73 -26.28
C ASP A 8 8.84 6.69 -26.24
N GLY A 9 8.27 6.49 -25.05
CA GLY A 9 7.06 5.70 -24.81
C GLY A 9 5.79 6.55 -25.01
N ASN A 10 5.32 6.63 -26.26
CA ASN A 10 4.30 7.55 -26.78
C ASN A 10 2.84 7.41 -26.26
N VAL A 11 2.60 6.84 -25.08
CA VAL A 11 1.24 6.80 -24.49
C VAL A 11 1.17 7.45 -23.10
N MET A 12 2.21 7.31 -22.27
CA MET A 12 2.33 8.11 -21.03
C MET A 12 2.91 9.50 -21.27
N VAL A 13 3.59 9.73 -22.40
CA VAL A 13 4.01 11.06 -22.83
C VAL A 13 2.80 11.98 -23.01
N VAL A 14 1.61 11.47 -23.36
CA VAL A 14 0.39 12.30 -23.47
C VAL A 14 -0.15 12.68 -22.09
N ILE A 15 -0.17 11.75 -21.11
CA ILE A 15 -0.66 12.03 -19.75
C ILE A 15 0.34 12.91 -18.98
N LEU A 16 1.64 12.66 -19.10
CA LEU A 16 2.69 13.48 -18.49
C LEU A 16 2.91 14.81 -19.22
N LYS A 17 2.74 14.91 -20.54
CA LYS A 17 2.71 16.22 -21.23
C LYS A 17 1.48 17.01 -20.83
N LYS A 18 0.30 16.39 -20.71
CA LYS A 18 -0.91 17.09 -20.28
C LYS A 18 -0.79 17.58 -18.83
N LEU A 19 -0.27 16.76 -17.93
CA LEU A 19 0.09 17.18 -16.56
C LEU A 19 1.20 18.24 -16.52
N ARG A 20 2.21 18.16 -17.39
CA ARG A 20 3.27 19.19 -17.49
C ARG A 20 2.73 20.52 -18.01
N THR A 21 1.83 20.51 -18.99
CA THR A 21 1.17 21.72 -19.51
C THR A 21 0.23 22.32 -18.47
N ASP A 22 -0.51 21.49 -17.72
CA ASP A 22 -1.40 21.97 -16.66
C ASP A 22 -0.62 22.52 -15.45
N VAL A 23 0.54 21.96 -15.11
CA VAL A 23 1.44 22.47 -14.05
C VAL A 23 2.16 23.76 -14.48
N MET A 24 2.55 23.88 -15.76
CA MET A 24 3.16 25.11 -16.30
C MET A 24 2.17 26.28 -16.37
N ASN A 25 0.87 25.99 -16.56
CA ASN A 25 -0.17 27.03 -16.64
C ASN A 25 -0.67 27.53 -15.27
N LEU A 26 -0.26 26.89 -14.16
CA LEU A 26 -0.73 27.22 -12.80
C LEU A 26 0.30 27.97 -11.92
N GLY A 27 1.42 28.45 -12.46
CA GLY A 27 2.38 29.19 -11.65
C GLY A 27 3.38 30.06 -12.42
N TRP A 28 3.22 31.38 -12.22
CA TRP A 28 4.17 32.49 -12.42
C TRP A 28 4.16 33.23 -13.76
N GLU A 29 3.27 34.22 -13.86
CA GLU A 29 3.69 35.56 -14.27
C GLU A 29 4.41 36.23 -13.08
N GLY A 30 5.69 36.55 -13.26
CA GLY A 30 6.50 37.22 -12.24
C GLY A 30 7.76 37.82 -12.85
N ASN A 31 7.69 39.11 -13.16
CA ASN A 31 8.79 39.94 -13.64
C ASN A 31 10.07 39.81 -12.81
N GLY A 32 11.23 39.72 -13.47
CA GLY A 32 12.54 39.78 -12.79
C GLY A 32 13.74 39.71 -13.73
N THR A 33 14.21 40.91 -14.09
CA THR A 33 15.53 41.34 -14.63
C THR A 33 16.65 40.31 -14.81
N GLY A 34 17.29 40.40 -15.99
CA GLY A 34 18.40 39.56 -16.45
C GLY A 34 19.64 39.55 -15.56
N GLY A 35 20.29 38.39 -15.56
CA GLY A 35 21.59 38.12 -14.98
C GLY A 35 22.11 36.79 -15.51
N ASP A 36 23.21 36.88 -16.26
CA ASP A 36 23.97 35.78 -16.84
C ASP A 36 24.33 34.68 -15.81
N LYS A 37 23.93 33.43 -16.07
CA LYS A 37 24.42 32.24 -15.35
C LYS A 37 24.51 31.06 -16.32
N ARG A 38 25.73 30.72 -16.72
CA ARG A 38 26.12 29.35 -17.09
C ARG A 38 25.90 28.43 -15.89
N GLY A 39 24.66 28.00 -15.68
CA GLY A 39 24.24 27.11 -14.62
C GLY A 39 24.12 25.68 -15.15
N ARG A 40 24.86 24.76 -14.54
CA ARG A 40 24.64 23.30 -14.58
C ARG A 40 23.12 23.06 -14.60
N GLN A 41 22.60 22.42 -15.65
CA GLN A 41 21.19 22.10 -15.77
C GLN A 41 20.83 21.16 -14.61
N GLN A 42 20.41 21.72 -13.47
CA GLN A 42 19.87 20.94 -12.38
C GLN A 42 18.57 20.36 -12.93
N ASN A 43 18.59 19.07 -13.26
CA ASN A 43 17.37 18.37 -13.58
C ASN A 43 16.49 18.45 -12.34
N ASP A 44 15.37 19.17 -12.45
CA ASP A 44 14.36 19.22 -11.40
C ASP A 44 13.65 17.87 -11.38
N PHE A 45 13.91 17.08 -10.34
CA PHE A 45 13.23 15.82 -10.11
C PHE A 45 11.99 16.02 -9.24
N TRP A 46 10.97 15.22 -9.52
CA TRP A 46 9.69 15.25 -8.81
C TRP A 46 9.35 13.85 -8.33
N ARG A 47 8.75 13.76 -7.14
CA ARG A 47 8.25 12.51 -6.56
C ARG A 47 6.80 12.69 -6.14
N LEU A 48 6.09 11.57 -6.04
CA LEU A 48 4.72 11.58 -5.52
C LEU A 48 4.75 12.02 -4.04
N ASP A 49 3.90 12.97 -3.70
CA ASP A 49 3.73 13.42 -2.32
C ASP A 49 3.16 12.29 -1.45
N TYR A 50 3.55 12.24 -0.18
CA TYR A 50 2.95 11.34 0.81
C TYR A 50 1.58 11.86 1.27
N TRP A 51 1.27 13.13 1.00
CA TRP A 51 -0.04 13.71 1.27
C TRP A 51 -1.15 13.04 0.43
N GLU A 52 -2.20 12.60 1.12
CA GLU A 52 -3.40 12.01 0.53
C GLU A 52 -4.58 12.98 0.60
N ASP A 53 -5.45 13.02 -0.41
CA ASP A 53 -6.73 13.72 -0.26
C ASP A 53 -7.74 12.89 0.56
N ASP A 54 -8.94 13.43 0.78
CA ASP A 54 -10.00 12.77 1.57
C ASP A 54 -10.43 11.41 0.99
N LEU A 55 -10.13 11.18 -0.29
CA LEU A 55 -10.41 9.93 -1.00
C LEU A 55 -9.17 9.05 -1.10
N ARG A 56 -8.12 9.35 -0.32
CA ARG A 56 -6.84 8.65 -0.28
C ARG A 56 -6.08 8.67 -1.61
N ARG A 57 -6.26 9.72 -2.42
CA ARG A 57 -5.52 9.90 -3.68
C ARG A 57 -4.31 10.80 -3.46
N ARG A 58 -3.18 10.41 -4.03
CA ARG A 58 -1.97 11.23 -4.09
C ARG A 58 -1.97 12.00 -5.41
N ARG A 59 -2.36 13.27 -5.35
CA ARG A 59 -2.58 14.12 -6.55
C ARG A 59 -1.48 15.15 -6.77
N ARG A 60 -0.46 15.16 -5.92
CA ARG A 60 0.57 16.20 -5.88
C ARG A 60 1.93 15.59 -6.13
N PHE A 61 2.72 16.29 -6.92
CA PHE A 61 4.14 16.05 -7.03
C PHE A 61 4.87 17.10 -6.20
N ILE A 62 5.91 16.66 -5.48
CA ILE A 62 6.81 17.53 -4.73
C ILE A 62 8.23 17.37 -5.26
N ARG A 63 9.07 18.38 -5.05
CA ARG A 63 10.47 18.31 -5.45
C ARG A 63 11.15 17.13 -4.77
N ASN A 64 11.91 16.37 -5.56
CA ASN A 64 12.68 15.24 -5.08
C ASN A 64 14.15 15.62 -4.94
N ALA A 65 14.59 15.88 -3.71
CA ALA A 65 15.99 16.19 -3.41
C ALA A 65 16.94 15.01 -3.69
N PHE A 66 16.42 13.78 -3.72
CA PHE A 66 17.18 12.55 -3.95
C PHE A 66 16.96 11.96 -5.35
N GLY A 67 16.36 12.74 -6.26
CA GLY A 67 16.02 12.27 -7.60
C GLY A 67 17.26 11.97 -8.44
N SER A 68 17.16 10.92 -9.25
CA SER A 68 18.21 10.48 -10.18
C SER A 68 17.59 10.00 -11.48
N ILE A 69 18.35 10.10 -12.57
CA ILE A 69 18.03 9.40 -13.83
C ILE A 69 18.52 7.94 -13.81
N HIS A 70 19.12 7.50 -12.70
CA HIS A 70 19.72 6.17 -12.50
C HIS A 70 20.71 5.76 -13.60
N PRO A 71 21.67 6.64 -14.00
CA PRO A 71 22.53 6.39 -15.16
C PRO A 71 23.52 5.23 -14.95
N GLU A 72 23.85 4.92 -13.69
CA GLU A 72 24.75 3.82 -13.31
C GLU A 72 24.05 2.45 -13.22
N VAL A 73 22.73 2.42 -13.34
CA VAL A 73 21.93 1.22 -13.11
C VAL A 73 21.86 0.38 -14.38
N LEU A 74 22.23 -0.90 -14.25
CA LEU A 74 22.19 -1.85 -15.36
C LEU A 74 20.84 -2.56 -15.46
N LEU A 75 20.55 -3.12 -16.63
CA LEU A 75 19.46 -4.06 -16.84
C LEU A 75 19.93 -5.48 -16.48
N LYS A 76 19.03 -6.30 -15.94
CA LYS A 76 19.24 -7.75 -15.87
C LYS A 76 19.28 -8.34 -17.27
N SER A 77 20.22 -9.25 -17.51
CA SER A 77 20.33 -9.96 -18.79
C SER A 77 19.29 -11.09 -18.90
N ALA A 78 19.04 -11.58 -20.12
CA ALA A 78 18.11 -12.70 -20.31
C ALA A 78 18.65 -14.00 -19.69
N GLU A 79 19.97 -14.17 -19.66
CA GLU A 79 20.66 -15.33 -19.10
C GLU A 79 20.51 -15.41 -17.57
N GLU A 80 20.35 -14.27 -16.88
CA GLU A 80 20.04 -14.22 -15.44
C GLU A 80 18.68 -14.87 -15.08
N TYR A 81 17.84 -15.14 -16.09
CA TYR A 81 16.51 -15.75 -15.90
C TYR A 81 16.43 -17.23 -16.27
N GLY A 82 17.41 -17.81 -16.96
CA GLY A 82 17.41 -19.24 -17.34
C GLY A 82 16.23 -19.68 -18.22
N ALA A 83 16.27 -20.93 -18.71
CA ALA A 83 15.12 -21.53 -19.40
C ALA A 83 13.92 -21.58 -18.45
N GLU A 84 12.72 -21.29 -18.97
CA GLU A 84 11.47 -21.18 -18.23
C GLU A 84 11.10 -22.47 -17.50
N GLU A 85 11.67 -22.70 -16.30
CA GLU A 85 11.15 -23.65 -15.31
C GLU A 85 11.58 -23.34 -13.85
N ASP A 86 12.55 -22.43 -13.61
CA ASP A 86 13.05 -22.15 -12.23
C ASP A 86 12.96 -20.67 -11.77
N VAL A 87 12.34 -19.78 -12.56
CA VAL A 87 12.18 -18.34 -12.19
C VAL A 87 11.22 -18.12 -11.01
N MET A 88 10.48 -19.14 -10.59
CA MET A 88 9.57 -19.05 -9.45
C MET A 88 10.27 -19.18 -8.10
N LYS A 89 11.55 -19.58 -8.06
CA LYS A 89 12.35 -19.67 -6.82
C LYS A 89 13.23 -18.46 -6.53
N SER A 90 13.48 -17.58 -7.50
CA SER A 90 14.41 -16.45 -7.38
C SER A 90 13.76 -15.12 -6.96
N LYS A 91 12.47 -15.09 -6.64
CA LYS A 91 11.90 -13.99 -5.85
C LYS A 91 12.31 -14.19 -4.41
N LYS A 92 13.24 -13.36 -3.90
CA LYS A 92 13.56 -13.30 -2.47
C LYS A 92 12.26 -13.32 -1.67
N THR A 93 12.00 -14.46 -1.04
CA THR A 93 10.88 -14.69 -0.14
C THR A 93 11.01 -13.67 0.98
N PHE A 94 10.06 -12.73 1.07
CA PHE A 94 9.90 -11.97 2.30
C PHE A 94 9.63 -12.98 3.41
N ARG A 95 10.43 -12.93 4.48
CA ARG A 95 10.45 -13.90 5.58
C ARG A 95 9.06 -14.39 5.96
N THR A 96 8.70 -15.58 5.49
CA THR A 96 7.55 -16.34 5.97
C THR A 96 8.02 -17.08 7.22
N GLN A 97 7.66 -16.60 8.41
CA GLN A 97 7.72 -17.45 9.61
C GLN A 97 6.49 -18.37 9.62
N ALA A 98 6.70 -19.60 10.06
CA ALA A 98 5.69 -20.65 10.14
C ALA A 98 4.48 -20.21 10.97
N ILE A 99 3.28 -20.48 10.44
CA ILE A 99 1.99 -20.11 11.01
C ILE A 99 1.54 -21.24 11.94
N VAL A 100 1.35 -20.93 13.22
CA VAL A 100 0.55 -21.77 14.12
C VAL A 100 -0.89 -21.29 14.01
N ASN A 101 -1.76 -22.14 13.47
CA ASN A 101 -3.16 -21.86 13.24
C ASN A 101 -3.92 -22.05 14.56
N GLN A 102 -4.18 -20.96 15.28
CA GLN A 102 -5.21 -20.92 16.32
C GLN A 102 -5.88 -19.56 16.29
N ASN A 103 -7.10 -19.50 15.77
CA ASN A 103 -8.07 -18.46 16.11
C ASN A 103 -9.48 -19.00 15.88
N ALA A 104 -10.14 -19.32 16.98
CA ALA A 104 -11.59 -19.35 17.02
C ALA A 104 -12.08 -17.89 17.08
N GLU A 105 -12.80 -17.43 16.06
CA GLU A 105 -13.44 -16.12 16.05
C GLU A 105 -14.54 -16.11 17.12
N THR A 106 -14.30 -15.47 18.27
CA THR A 106 -15.39 -15.15 19.21
C THR A 106 -16.14 -13.93 18.68
N GLU A 107 -17.42 -14.11 18.33
CA GLU A 107 -18.34 -13.01 18.00
C GLU A 107 -18.53 -12.13 19.24
N LEU A 108 -17.80 -11.02 19.31
CA LEU A 108 -18.13 -9.92 20.22
C LEU A 108 -19.30 -9.15 19.61
N MET A 109 -20.49 -9.27 20.21
CA MET A 109 -21.62 -8.41 19.90
C MET A 109 -21.28 -6.98 20.31
N LEU A 110 -21.56 -6.00 19.44
CA LEU A 110 -21.38 -4.56 19.71
C LEU A 110 -22.50 -3.98 20.58
N GLU A 111 -23.22 -4.82 21.33
CA GLU A 111 -24.34 -4.38 22.17
C GLU A 111 -23.85 -4.04 23.59
N GLY A 112 -23.80 -2.74 23.87
CA GLY A 112 -24.57 -2.18 24.99
C GLY A 112 -24.01 -2.16 26.41
N ASP A 113 -23.00 -2.94 26.81
CA ASP A 113 -22.66 -3.03 28.25
C ASP A 113 -21.18 -2.86 28.66
N ASP A 114 -20.24 -2.77 27.72
CA ASP A 114 -18.80 -2.63 28.03
C ASP A 114 -18.39 -1.18 28.44
N ASP A 115 -19.29 -0.21 28.28
CA ASP A 115 -19.03 1.18 28.69
C ASP A 115 -18.86 1.29 30.23
N THR A 116 -19.40 0.35 31.01
CA THR A 116 -19.21 0.31 32.47
C THR A 116 -17.83 -0.19 32.90
N VAL A 117 -17.23 -1.12 32.15
CA VAL A 117 -15.87 -1.60 32.39
C VAL A 117 -14.83 -0.57 31.88
N SER A 118 -15.14 0.13 30.79
CA SER A 118 -14.38 1.31 30.34
C SER A 118 -14.34 2.38 31.44
N LEU A 119 -15.48 2.73 32.05
CA LEU A 119 -15.55 3.72 33.14
C LEU A 119 -14.76 3.31 34.40
N LEU A 120 -14.63 2.01 34.68
CA LEU A 120 -13.89 1.52 35.85
C LEU A 120 -12.36 1.50 35.59
N GLN A 121 -11.92 1.13 34.38
CA GLN A 121 -10.51 1.30 33.98
C GLN A 121 -10.12 2.78 33.78
N GLU A 122 -11.08 3.66 33.47
CA GLU A 122 -10.87 5.11 33.35
C GLU A 122 -10.38 5.75 34.65
N LYS A 123 -10.82 5.27 35.82
CA LYS A 123 -10.35 5.77 37.12
C LYS A 123 -8.90 5.41 37.46
N GLU A 124 -8.34 4.37 36.84
CA GLU A 124 -6.94 3.97 37.08
C GLU A 124 -5.95 4.70 36.16
N ILE A 125 -6.39 5.18 34.99
CA ILE A 125 -5.51 5.82 34.01
C ILE A 125 -5.22 7.29 34.35
N ASP A 126 -6.08 7.95 35.13
CA ASP A 126 -5.86 9.33 35.60
C ASP A 126 -4.75 9.48 36.67
N ASN A 127 -4.14 8.37 37.11
CA ASN A 127 -3.10 8.36 38.16
C ASN A 127 -1.68 8.02 37.66
N LEU A 128 -1.43 8.02 36.34
CA LEU A 128 -0.08 7.75 35.81
C LEU A 128 0.80 9.01 35.82
N ALA A 129 1.46 9.24 36.96
CA ALA A 129 2.50 10.25 37.11
C ALA A 129 3.83 9.76 36.49
N GLY A 130 4.12 10.26 35.29
CA GLY A 130 5.39 10.10 34.55
C GLY A 130 5.27 10.74 33.16
N PRO A 131 6.37 11.18 32.51
CA PRO A 131 6.30 11.80 31.18
C PRO A 131 5.85 10.80 30.08
N VAL A 132 6.03 9.50 30.30
CA VAL A 132 5.64 8.43 29.36
C VAL A 132 4.64 7.50 30.06
N VAL A 133 3.45 7.36 29.47
CA VAL A 133 2.30 6.57 29.94
C VAL A 133 2.43 5.11 29.53
N LEU A 134 2.95 4.85 28.33
CA LEU A 134 3.18 3.50 27.82
C LEU A 134 4.46 3.49 26.98
N SER A 135 5.27 2.46 27.15
CA SER A 135 6.40 2.17 26.27
C SER A 135 6.39 0.70 25.91
N THR A 136 6.55 0.39 24.63
CA THR A 136 6.48 -0.99 24.14
C THR A 136 7.36 -1.19 22.90
N PRO A 137 8.01 -2.37 22.77
CA PRO A 137 8.66 -2.75 21.52
C PRO A 137 7.65 -2.73 20.37
N ALA A 138 8.06 -2.15 19.24
CA ALA A 138 7.25 -2.07 18.05
C ALA A 138 8.12 -2.19 16.79
N GLN A 139 7.47 -2.41 15.66
CA GLN A 139 8.09 -2.34 14.35
C GLN A 139 7.38 -1.25 13.55
N LEU A 140 8.12 -0.26 13.06
CA LEU A 140 7.62 0.66 12.06
C LEU A 140 7.49 -0.09 10.74
N ILE A 141 6.28 -0.10 10.19
CA ILE A 141 5.97 -0.68 8.90
C ILE A 141 5.86 0.46 7.90
N ALA A 142 6.81 0.53 6.97
CA ALA A 142 6.86 1.51 5.91
C ALA A 142 7.07 0.80 4.56
N PRO A 143 6.83 1.46 3.42
CA PRO A 143 7.04 0.84 2.12
C PRO A 143 8.45 0.24 2.01
N VAL A 144 8.52 -1.07 1.75
CA VAL A 144 9.74 -1.91 1.68
C VAL A 144 10.66 -1.92 2.92
N VAL A 145 10.27 -1.28 4.03
CA VAL A 145 11.06 -1.20 5.27
C VAL A 145 10.27 -1.68 6.47
N VAL A 146 10.91 -2.53 7.27
CA VAL A 146 10.40 -2.95 8.58
C VAL A 146 11.51 -2.69 9.60
N ALA A 147 11.35 -1.62 10.38
CA ALA A 147 12.37 -1.16 11.32
C ALA A 147 11.91 -1.43 12.75
N LYS A 148 12.71 -2.16 13.54
CA LYS A 148 12.40 -2.39 14.95
C LYS A 148 12.76 -1.16 15.76
N GLY A 149 12.04 -0.95 16.86
CA GLY A 149 12.31 0.13 17.77
C GLY A 149 11.36 0.11 18.94
N THR A 150 11.24 1.26 19.59
CA THR A 150 10.36 1.44 20.74
C THR A 150 9.32 2.50 20.43
N LEU A 151 8.04 2.14 20.56
CA LEU A 151 6.95 3.12 20.55
C LEU A 151 6.70 3.59 21.98
N SER A 152 6.68 4.89 22.18
CA SER A 152 6.39 5.52 23.47
C SER A 152 5.22 6.49 23.33
N ILE A 153 4.36 6.49 24.34
CA ILE A 153 3.12 7.26 24.40
C ILE A 153 3.15 8.10 25.66
N THR A 154 2.93 9.40 25.54
CA THR A 154 2.81 10.34 26.66
C THR A 154 1.34 10.72 26.86
N THR A 155 1.08 11.79 27.61
CA THR A 155 -0.28 12.37 27.73
C THR A 155 -0.71 13.20 26.51
N THR A 156 0.22 13.60 25.64
CA THR A 156 -0.05 14.54 24.53
C THR A 156 0.39 14.05 23.16
N GLU A 157 1.18 12.98 23.07
CA GLU A 157 1.82 12.56 21.82
C GLU A 157 2.25 11.09 21.85
N ILE A 158 2.44 10.54 20.65
CA ILE A 158 3.20 9.31 20.42
C ILE A 158 4.51 9.63 19.72
N TYR A 159 5.56 8.89 20.03
CA TYR A 159 6.80 8.94 19.26
C TYR A 159 7.43 7.56 19.16
N PHE A 160 8.18 7.35 18.09
CA PHE A 160 8.86 6.09 17.80
C PHE A 160 10.33 6.38 17.56
N GLU A 161 11.18 5.57 18.19
CA GLU A 161 12.63 5.60 18.00
C GLU A 161 13.07 4.25 17.47
N VAL A 162 13.67 4.26 16.28
CA VAL A 162 14.27 3.06 15.68
C VAL A 162 15.48 2.60 16.49
N ASP A 163 15.64 1.29 16.62
CA ASP A 163 16.85 0.68 17.14
C ASP A 163 17.92 0.69 16.04
N GLU A 164 18.75 1.74 16.04
CA GLU A 164 19.85 1.88 15.09
C GLU A 164 20.90 0.78 15.21
N ASP A 165 20.96 0.09 16.36
CA ASP A 165 21.91 -0.97 16.62
C ASP A 165 21.47 -2.34 16.08
N ASP A 166 20.19 -2.51 15.75
CA ASP A 166 19.65 -3.74 15.17
C ASP A 166 20.37 -4.07 13.84
N GLN A 167 20.85 -5.32 13.74
CA GLN A 167 21.57 -5.79 12.56
C GLN A 167 20.70 -5.80 11.29
N GLY A 168 19.38 -5.90 11.43
CA GLY A 168 18.44 -5.79 10.32
C GLY A 168 18.38 -4.36 9.79
N PHE A 169 18.31 -3.37 10.69
CA PHE A 169 18.32 -1.96 10.32
C PHE A 169 19.63 -1.54 9.61
N LYS A 170 20.79 -1.95 10.16
CA LYS A 170 22.12 -1.67 9.56
C LYS A 170 22.32 -2.23 8.15
N LYS A 171 21.50 -3.21 7.73
CA LYS A 171 21.54 -3.81 6.38
C LYS A 171 20.66 -3.10 5.36
N ILE A 172 19.79 -2.19 5.80
CA ILE A 172 18.89 -1.47 4.90
C ILE A 172 19.72 -0.45 4.11
N ASP A 173 19.47 -0.38 2.81
CA ASP A 173 20.15 0.56 1.92
C ASP A 173 19.82 2.01 2.32
N PRO A 174 20.82 2.88 2.54
CA PRO A 174 20.61 4.29 2.86
C PRO A 174 19.73 5.04 1.84
N LYS A 175 19.76 4.65 0.55
CA LYS A 175 18.88 5.24 -0.48
C LYS A 175 17.40 4.94 -0.20
N VAL A 176 17.10 3.78 0.37
CA VAL A 176 15.73 3.42 0.79
C VAL A 176 15.37 4.19 2.05
N LEU A 177 16.26 4.24 3.05
CA LEU A 177 16.03 4.97 4.30
C LEU A 177 15.77 6.46 4.10
N ALA A 178 16.38 7.08 3.08
CA ALA A 178 16.13 8.48 2.71
C ALA A 178 14.67 8.79 2.36
N TYR A 179 13.89 7.77 1.95
CA TYR A 179 12.47 7.89 1.68
C TYR A 179 11.58 7.37 2.81
N THR A 180 12.15 6.80 3.88
CA THR A 180 11.40 6.26 5.00
C THR A 180 11.08 7.36 6.01
N GLU A 181 9.79 7.67 6.17
CA GLU A 181 9.34 8.60 7.21
C GLU A 181 9.07 7.87 8.53
N GLY A 182 9.28 8.56 9.66
CA GLY A 182 8.88 8.05 10.98
C GLY A 182 9.91 7.22 11.74
N LEU A 183 11.15 7.08 11.23
CA LEU A 183 12.24 6.38 11.95
C LEU A 183 12.52 6.96 13.35
N HIS A 184 12.42 8.29 13.46
CA HIS A 184 12.45 9.05 14.72
C HIS A 184 11.22 9.97 14.77
N GLY A 185 10.05 9.36 14.51
CA GLY A 185 8.82 10.09 14.27
C GLY A 185 8.13 10.52 15.56
N LYS A 186 7.51 11.70 15.52
CA LYS A 186 6.76 12.27 16.63
C LYS A 186 5.42 12.81 16.15
N TRP A 187 4.33 12.42 16.81
CA TRP A 187 2.98 12.74 16.39
C TRP A 187 2.11 13.16 17.58
N MET A 188 1.60 14.38 17.51
CA MET A 188 0.75 14.98 18.54
C MET A 188 -0.64 14.36 18.52
N PHE A 189 -1.23 14.14 19.71
CA PHE A 189 -2.60 13.64 19.86
C PHE A 189 -3.63 14.53 19.19
N SER A 190 -3.41 15.85 19.21
CA SER A 190 -4.30 16.84 18.56
C SER A 190 -4.41 16.63 17.04
N GLU A 191 -3.39 16.00 16.43
CA GLU A 191 -3.33 15.75 15.00
C GLU A 191 -3.88 14.38 14.61
N ILE A 192 -4.09 13.46 15.56
CA ILE A 192 -4.62 12.12 15.27
C ILE A 192 -6.10 12.23 14.90
N ARG A 193 -6.49 11.68 13.75
CA ARG A 193 -7.87 11.73 13.21
C ARG A 193 -8.56 10.38 13.13
N ALA A 194 -7.79 9.30 12.98
CA ALA A 194 -8.32 7.94 12.99
C ALA A 194 -7.23 6.96 13.42
N VAL A 195 -7.65 5.89 14.10
CA VAL A 195 -6.80 4.80 14.54
C VAL A 195 -7.49 3.51 14.14
N PHE A 196 -6.80 2.66 13.40
CA PHE A 196 -7.33 1.37 12.96
C PHE A 196 -6.44 0.23 13.41
N SER A 197 -7.05 -0.83 13.94
CA SER A 197 -6.42 -2.13 14.01
C SER A 197 -6.11 -2.66 12.59
N ARG A 198 -4.95 -3.28 12.46
CA ARG A 198 -4.44 -3.84 11.20
C ARG A 198 -3.90 -5.24 11.42
N ARG A 199 -3.69 -5.92 10.30
CA ARG A 199 -2.94 -7.16 10.26
C ARG A 199 -1.54 -6.91 9.69
N TYR A 200 -0.55 -7.62 10.18
CA TYR A 200 0.77 -7.68 9.59
C TYR A 200 1.18 -9.15 9.49
N LEU A 201 1.59 -9.60 8.30
CA LEU A 201 1.80 -11.02 8.01
C LEU A 201 0.61 -11.90 8.44
N LEU A 202 -0.60 -11.41 8.17
CA LEU A 202 -1.89 -12.01 8.55
C LEU A 202 -2.18 -12.09 10.06
N GLN A 203 -1.28 -11.61 10.93
CA GLN A 203 -1.47 -11.55 12.37
C GLN A 203 -2.15 -10.25 12.79
N SER A 204 -3.14 -10.31 13.67
CA SER A 204 -3.89 -9.12 14.15
C SER A 204 -3.13 -8.38 15.26
N THR A 205 -1.89 -8.00 14.95
CA THR A 205 -0.91 -7.42 15.89
C THR A 205 -0.44 -6.03 15.46
N ALA A 206 -1.09 -5.41 14.47
CA ALA A 206 -0.70 -4.13 13.94
C ALA A 206 -1.74 -3.03 14.16
N LEU A 207 -1.30 -1.79 14.02
CA LEU A 207 -2.10 -0.57 14.17
C LEU A 207 -1.66 0.46 13.13
N GLU A 208 -2.61 1.21 12.59
CA GLU A 208 -2.33 2.35 11.72
C GLU A 208 -3.01 3.62 12.25
N VAL A 209 -2.24 4.70 12.32
CA VAL A 209 -2.66 6.00 12.86
C VAL A 209 -2.67 7.01 11.72
N PHE A 210 -3.80 7.66 11.50
CA PHE A 210 -4.00 8.68 10.46
C PHE A 210 -4.02 10.07 11.07
N MET A 211 -3.31 10.99 10.42
CA MET A 211 -3.05 12.35 10.91
C MET A 211 -3.90 13.40 10.18
N ALA A 212 -4.00 14.61 10.73
CA ALA A 212 -4.77 15.72 10.17
C ALA A 212 -4.20 16.20 8.82
N ASN A 213 -2.88 16.15 8.69
CA ASN A 213 -2.16 16.42 7.45
C ASN A 213 -2.28 15.29 6.41
N ARG A 214 -3.18 14.32 6.63
CA ARG A 214 -3.50 13.22 5.72
C ARG A 214 -2.38 12.19 5.50
N THR A 215 -1.30 12.24 6.28
CA THR A 215 -0.34 11.15 6.32
C THR A 215 -0.81 10.07 7.30
N SER A 216 -0.17 8.91 7.25
CA SER A 216 -0.43 7.81 8.18
C SER A 216 0.85 7.08 8.53
N VAL A 217 0.92 6.55 9.75
CA VAL A 217 2.02 5.70 10.21
C VAL A 217 1.46 4.36 10.69
N MET A 218 2.15 3.27 10.34
CA MET A 218 1.76 1.92 10.71
C MET A 218 2.81 1.27 11.60
N PHE A 219 2.35 0.61 12.66
CA PHE A 219 3.18 -0.13 13.60
C PHE A 219 2.69 -1.57 13.73
N ASN A 220 3.63 -2.51 13.85
CA ASN A 220 3.37 -3.87 14.31
C ASN A 220 3.90 -4.06 15.74
N PHE A 221 3.18 -4.85 16.54
CA PHE A 221 3.48 -5.13 17.94
C PHE A 221 3.69 -6.64 18.15
N PRO A 222 4.21 -7.05 19.32
CA PRO A 222 4.44 -8.46 19.62
C PRO A 222 3.16 -9.31 19.65
N ASP A 223 2.05 -8.73 20.12
CA ASP A 223 0.79 -9.46 20.32
C ASP A 223 -0.44 -8.53 20.31
N GLN A 224 -1.63 -9.14 20.22
CA GLN A 224 -2.91 -8.42 20.19
C GLN A 224 -3.21 -7.71 21.53
N ALA A 225 -2.72 -8.22 22.66
CA ALA A 225 -2.93 -7.58 23.95
C ALA A 225 -2.21 -6.22 24.03
N THR A 226 -1.03 -6.14 23.42
CA THR A 226 -0.25 -4.90 23.27
C THR A 226 -0.97 -3.91 22.38
N VAL A 227 -1.54 -4.35 21.25
CA VAL A 227 -2.38 -3.48 20.39
C VAL A 227 -3.53 -2.87 21.19
N LYS A 228 -4.23 -3.68 22.00
CA LYS A 228 -5.32 -3.19 22.86
C LYS A 228 -4.81 -2.11 23.81
N LYS A 229 -3.73 -2.38 24.57
CA LYS A 229 -3.13 -1.41 25.50
C LYS A 229 -2.78 -0.09 24.80
N VAL A 230 -2.12 -0.16 23.64
CA VAL A 230 -1.77 1.01 22.83
C VAL A 230 -3.01 1.81 22.45
N VAL A 231 -4.08 1.18 21.94
CA VAL A 231 -5.32 1.88 21.58
C VAL A 231 -5.98 2.54 22.79
N TYR A 232 -5.93 1.90 23.97
CA TYR A 232 -6.47 2.49 25.20
C TYR A 232 -5.67 3.70 25.70
N SER A 233 -4.38 3.78 25.37
CA SER A 233 -3.53 4.95 25.64
C SER A 233 -3.64 6.06 24.58
N LEU A 234 -4.32 5.82 23.45
CA LEU A 234 -4.51 6.82 22.39
C LEU A 234 -5.81 7.64 22.55
N PRO A 235 -5.91 8.81 21.86
CA PRO A 235 -7.15 9.58 21.79
C PRO A 235 -8.35 8.78 21.27
N ARG A 236 -9.55 9.10 21.75
CA ARG A 236 -10.81 8.43 21.39
C ARG A 236 -11.32 8.87 20.01
N VAL A 237 -10.54 8.66 18.97
CA VAL A 237 -10.89 9.09 17.60
C VAL A 237 -11.65 8.02 16.81
N GLY A 238 -11.65 6.77 17.28
CA GLY A 238 -12.18 5.64 16.53
C GLY A 238 -11.51 5.48 15.17
N VAL A 239 -12.31 5.16 14.15
CA VAL A 239 -11.86 5.07 12.74
C VAL A 239 -12.10 6.36 11.95
N GLY A 240 -12.21 7.50 12.64
CA GLY A 240 -12.54 8.79 12.05
C GLY A 240 -14.05 8.99 11.84
N THR A 241 -14.42 10.15 11.30
CA THR A 241 -15.82 10.58 11.18
C THR A 241 -16.48 10.20 9.85
N SER A 242 -15.68 9.86 8.84
CA SER A 242 -16.15 9.71 7.45
C SER A 242 -17.03 8.48 7.19
N TYR A 243 -17.00 7.48 8.07
CA TYR A 243 -17.69 6.19 7.87
C TYR A 243 -19.00 6.05 8.62
N GLY A 244 -19.49 7.13 9.24
CA GLY A 244 -20.74 7.12 10.00
C GLY A 244 -20.69 6.22 11.24
N LEU A 245 -19.50 6.02 11.80
CA LEU A 245 -19.26 5.20 12.99
C LEU A 245 -18.93 6.10 14.21
N PRO A 246 -19.28 5.66 15.43
CA PRO A 246 -18.90 6.39 16.64
C PRO A 246 -17.37 6.53 16.80
N GLN A 247 -16.92 7.67 17.30
CA GLN A 247 -15.51 7.90 17.64
C GLN A 247 -15.20 7.28 19.01
N ALA A 248 -15.01 5.96 19.04
CA ALA A 248 -14.70 5.23 20.26
C ALA A 248 -13.56 4.25 20.04
N ARG A 249 -12.75 4.00 21.08
CA ARG A 249 -11.61 3.06 21.03
C ARG A 249 -12.02 1.65 20.64
N ARG A 250 -13.21 1.20 21.06
CA ARG A 250 -13.81 -0.08 20.64
C ARG A 250 -13.96 -0.19 19.12
N ILE A 251 -14.25 0.92 18.44
CA ILE A 251 -14.37 0.95 16.97
C ILE A 251 -12.99 0.86 16.30
N SER A 252 -11.94 1.44 16.90
CA SER A 252 -10.56 1.22 16.42
C SER A 252 -10.11 -0.25 16.51
N LEU A 253 -10.66 -1.00 17.46
CA LEU A 253 -10.38 -2.44 17.66
C LEU A 253 -11.38 -3.37 16.93
N ALA A 254 -12.40 -2.82 16.26
CA ALA A 254 -13.41 -3.61 15.60
C ALA A 254 -12.84 -4.37 14.40
N SER A 255 -13.34 -5.59 14.19
CA SER A 255 -12.96 -6.41 13.04
C SER A 255 -13.45 -5.78 11.72
N PRO A 256 -12.81 -6.11 10.58
CA PRO A 256 -13.28 -5.67 9.26
C PRO A 256 -14.76 -5.92 9.00
N ARG A 257 -15.29 -7.09 9.42
CA ARG A 257 -16.71 -7.45 9.29
C ARG A 257 -17.62 -6.53 10.10
N GLN A 258 -17.23 -6.21 11.34
CA GLN A 258 -17.98 -5.31 12.22
C GLN A 258 -17.99 -3.87 11.66
N LEU A 259 -16.85 -3.37 11.19
CA LEU A 259 -16.73 -2.06 10.56
C LEU A 259 -17.60 -1.95 9.30
N PHE A 260 -17.57 -2.98 8.44
CA PHE A 260 -18.40 -3.02 7.24
C PHE A 260 -19.89 -3.02 7.58
N LYS A 261 -20.33 -3.90 8.49
CA LYS A 261 -21.75 -4.06 8.85
C LYS A 261 -22.34 -2.81 9.51
N SER A 262 -21.55 -2.12 10.34
CA SER A 262 -22.04 -1.00 11.16
C SER A 262 -21.88 0.37 10.48
N SER A 263 -21.10 0.45 9.40
CA SER A 263 -20.88 1.67 8.62
C SER A 263 -22.10 2.01 7.76
N ASN A 264 -22.30 3.30 7.49
CA ASN A 264 -23.35 3.77 6.57
C ASN A 264 -22.87 3.88 5.10
N MET A 265 -21.61 3.54 4.81
CA MET A 265 -20.98 3.78 3.50
C MET A 265 -21.64 3.01 2.36
N THR A 266 -22.15 1.79 2.62
CA THR A 266 -22.86 0.99 1.61
C THR A 266 -24.14 1.68 1.16
N GLN A 267 -24.92 2.23 2.10
CA GLN A 267 -26.16 2.94 1.80
C GLN A 267 -25.87 4.24 1.05
N ARG A 268 -24.83 4.98 1.46
CA ARG A 268 -24.39 6.20 0.78
C ARG A 268 -23.97 5.91 -0.67
N TRP A 269 -23.24 4.82 -0.89
CA TRP A 269 -22.85 4.38 -2.24
C TRP A 269 -24.07 4.00 -3.10
N GLN A 270 -25.01 3.22 -2.56
CA GLN A 270 -26.25 2.85 -3.27
C GLN A 270 -27.10 4.07 -3.64
N ARG A 271 -27.11 5.10 -2.78
CA ARG A 271 -27.76 6.40 -3.02
C ARG A 271 -26.96 7.33 -3.94
N ARG A 272 -25.79 6.91 -4.41
CA ARG A 272 -24.85 7.69 -5.24
C ARG A 272 -24.33 8.96 -4.56
N GLU A 273 -24.34 9.00 -3.23
CA GLU A 273 -23.73 10.08 -2.44
C GLU A 273 -22.20 9.98 -2.43
N ILE A 274 -21.67 8.79 -2.72
CA ILE A 274 -20.24 8.52 -2.94
C ILE A 274 -20.06 7.68 -4.20
N SER A 275 -18.95 7.88 -4.90
CA SER A 275 -18.61 7.18 -6.13
C SER A 275 -18.15 5.73 -5.91
N ASN A 276 -18.08 4.95 -7.00
CA ASN A 276 -17.49 3.60 -6.98
C ASN A 276 -16.04 3.62 -6.47
N PHE A 277 -15.26 4.64 -6.84
CA PHE A 277 -13.88 4.78 -6.40
C PHE A 277 -13.80 4.94 -4.88
N GLU A 278 -14.61 5.84 -4.32
CA GLU A 278 -14.66 6.10 -2.88
C GLU A 278 -15.11 4.87 -2.09
N TYR A 279 -16.13 4.18 -2.59
CA TYR A 279 -16.62 2.97 -1.95
C TYR A 279 -15.58 1.84 -2.00
N LEU A 280 -14.87 1.64 -3.11
CA LEU A 280 -13.76 0.68 -3.19
C LEU A 280 -12.60 1.07 -2.25
N MET A 281 -12.28 2.36 -2.11
CA MET A 281 -11.28 2.81 -1.14
C MET A 281 -11.72 2.56 0.30
N PHE A 282 -12.99 2.77 0.62
CA PHE A 282 -13.56 2.40 1.91
C PHE A 282 -13.40 0.90 2.17
N LEU A 283 -13.84 0.05 1.24
CA LEU A 283 -13.73 -1.42 1.36
C LEU A 283 -12.28 -1.87 1.57
N ASN A 284 -11.34 -1.34 0.79
CA ASN A 284 -9.91 -1.59 0.98
C ASN A 284 -9.45 -1.20 2.39
N THR A 285 -9.81 0.00 2.84
CA THR A 285 -9.37 0.52 4.15
C THR A 285 -9.92 -0.31 5.31
N VAL A 286 -11.20 -0.68 5.30
CA VAL A 286 -11.78 -1.51 6.37
C VAL A 286 -11.32 -2.96 6.32
N ALA A 287 -10.94 -3.46 5.13
CA ALA A 287 -10.29 -4.76 4.97
C ALA A 287 -8.82 -4.78 5.46
N GLY A 288 -8.28 -3.64 5.91
CA GLY A 288 -6.92 -3.52 6.43
C GLY A 288 -5.86 -3.21 5.35
N ARG A 289 -6.27 -2.89 4.12
CA ARG A 289 -5.35 -2.52 3.04
C ARG A 289 -4.79 -1.11 3.27
N THR A 290 -3.49 -0.97 3.03
CA THR A 290 -2.73 0.26 3.33
C THR A 290 -1.63 0.50 2.30
N TYR A 291 -1.20 1.76 2.19
CA TYR A 291 -0.04 2.15 1.41
C TYR A 291 1.29 1.94 2.16
N ASN A 292 1.25 1.74 3.49
CA ASN A 292 2.43 1.52 4.32
C ASN A 292 3.02 0.11 4.16
N ASP A 293 2.17 -0.90 3.91
CA ASP A 293 2.60 -2.28 3.61
C ASP A 293 2.23 -2.65 2.18
N LEU A 294 3.23 -2.73 1.29
CA LEU A 294 3.02 -3.03 -0.13
C LEU A 294 2.49 -4.47 -0.36
N ASN A 295 2.61 -5.38 0.60
CA ASN A 295 1.99 -6.71 0.50
C ASN A 295 0.47 -6.63 0.73
N GLN A 296 -0.01 -5.54 1.32
CA GLN A 296 -1.41 -5.26 1.61
C GLN A 296 -1.91 -4.01 0.88
N TYR A 297 -1.33 -3.72 -0.29
CA TYR A 297 -1.70 -2.57 -1.10
C TYR A 297 -3.20 -2.60 -1.50
N PRO A 298 -3.88 -1.44 -1.62
CA PRO A 298 -5.26 -1.39 -2.10
C PRO A 298 -5.46 -2.05 -3.46
N VAL A 299 -6.57 -2.77 -3.61
CA VAL A 299 -6.91 -3.56 -4.80
C VAL A 299 -8.09 -2.93 -5.52
N PHE A 300 -7.95 -2.79 -6.84
CA PHE A 300 -9.00 -2.33 -7.75
C PHE A 300 -9.18 -3.34 -8.88
N PRO A 301 -10.42 -3.57 -9.34
CA PRO A 301 -10.66 -4.48 -10.45
C PRO A 301 -10.20 -3.86 -11.77
N TRP A 302 -9.71 -4.69 -12.68
CA TRP A 302 -9.75 -4.36 -14.11
C TRP A 302 -11.20 -4.11 -14.53
N VAL A 303 -11.46 -3.01 -15.25
CA VAL A 303 -12.81 -2.65 -15.70
C VAL A 303 -12.93 -2.74 -17.22
N ILE A 304 -11.97 -2.16 -17.95
CA ILE A 304 -11.95 -2.19 -19.42
C ILE A 304 -11.24 -3.47 -19.88
N THR A 305 -11.71 -4.04 -20.99
CA THR A 305 -11.11 -5.23 -21.65
C THR A 305 -10.49 -4.89 -23.01
N ASN A 306 -10.94 -3.81 -23.65
CA ASN A 306 -10.48 -3.37 -24.95
C ASN A 306 -9.40 -2.28 -24.82
N TYR A 307 -8.17 -2.65 -25.15
CA TYR A 307 -6.99 -1.77 -25.16
C TYR A 307 -6.33 -1.73 -26.55
N GLU A 308 -7.11 -2.03 -27.60
CA GLU A 308 -6.61 -2.16 -28.98
C GLU A 308 -7.32 -1.19 -29.92
N SER A 309 -8.61 -0.93 -29.70
CA SER A 309 -9.36 0.05 -30.49
C SER A 309 -8.83 1.48 -30.27
N GLU A 310 -8.81 2.27 -31.34
CA GLU A 310 -8.46 3.70 -31.29
C GLU A 310 -9.52 4.50 -30.50
N GLU A 311 -10.79 4.12 -30.63
CA GLU A 311 -11.90 4.69 -29.88
C GLU A 311 -12.51 3.66 -28.92
N LEU A 312 -12.84 4.10 -27.71
CA LEU A 312 -13.45 3.27 -26.67
C LEU A 312 -14.90 3.70 -26.43
N ASP A 313 -15.84 2.95 -27.02
CA ASP A 313 -17.27 3.15 -26.78
C ASP A 313 -17.67 2.56 -25.41
N LEU A 314 -18.00 3.44 -24.46
CA LEU A 314 -18.42 3.09 -23.10
C LEU A 314 -19.87 2.60 -23.02
N THR A 315 -20.60 2.55 -24.13
CA THR A 315 -21.95 1.97 -24.20
C THR A 315 -21.94 0.50 -24.60
N LEU A 316 -20.84 0.01 -25.20
CA LEU A 316 -20.72 -1.38 -25.62
C LEU A 316 -20.36 -2.30 -24.43
N PRO A 317 -21.23 -3.25 -24.04
CA PRO A 317 -20.95 -4.14 -22.91
C PRO A 317 -19.68 -4.98 -23.09
N GLY A 318 -19.30 -5.31 -24.33
CA GLY A 318 -18.11 -6.09 -24.65
C GLY A 318 -16.77 -5.41 -24.30
N ASN A 319 -16.78 -4.08 -24.10
CA ASN A 319 -15.60 -3.33 -23.66
C ASN A 319 -15.36 -3.41 -22.15
N PHE A 320 -16.29 -4.02 -21.41
CA PHE A 320 -16.22 -4.15 -19.96
C PHE A 320 -15.98 -5.58 -19.52
N ARG A 321 -15.22 -5.70 -18.44
CA ARG A 321 -14.92 -6.97 -17.80
C ARG A 321 -16.16 -7.47 -17.06
N ASP A 322 -16.40 -8.78 -17.15
CA ASP A 322 -17.31 -9.46 -16.24
C ASP A 322 -16.78 -9.38 -14.79
N LEU A 323 -17.39 -8.49 -13.99
CA LEU A 323 -17.02 -8.24 -12.60
C LEU A 323 -17.51 -9.34 -11.64
N SER A 324 -18.34 -10.28 -12.11
CA SER A 324 -18.78 -11.43 -11.29
C SER A 324 -17.71 -12.52 -11.16
N LYS A 325 -16.65 -12.44 -11.96
CA LYS A 325 -15.63 -13.48 -12.13
C LYS A 325 -14.23 -13.01 -11.72
N PRO A 326 -13.38 -13.86 -11.12
CA PRO A 326 -11.95 -13.58 -10.93
C PRO A 326 -11.17 -13.61 -12.25
N ILE A 327 -9.98 -12.98 -12.29
CA ILE A 327 -9.13 -12.85 -13.50
C ILE A 327 -8.89 -14.22 -14.14
N GLY A 328 -8.53 -15.21 -13.33
CA GLY A 328 -8.22 -16.56 -13.78
C GLY A 328 -9.34 -17.24 -14.58
N SER A 329 -10.59 -16.86 -14.33
CA SER A 329 -11.78 -17.49 -14.92
C SER A 329 -12.36 -16.78 -16.15
N LEU A 330 -11.79 -15.64 -16.56
CA LEU A 330 -12.29 -14.88 -17.71
C LEU A 330 -12.01 -15.59 -19.05
N ASN A 331 -10.82 -16.17 -19.19
CA ASN A 331 -10.45 -16.97 -20.35
C ASN A 331 -10.93 -18.42 -20.12
N PRO A 332 -11.88 -18.94 -20.91
CA PRO A 332 -12.45 -20.27 -20.70
C PRO A 332 -11.41 -21.39 -20.71
N LYS A 333 -10.42 -21.31 -21.61
CA LYS A 333 -9.34 -22.33 -21.69
C LYS A 333 -8.53 -22.38 -20.41
N ARG A 334 -8.23 -21.20 -19.84
CA ARG A 334 -7.48 -21.09 -18.60
C ARG A 334 -8.32 -21.47 -17.37
N ALA A 335 -9.62 -21.18 -17.41
CA ALA A 335 -10.56 -21.59 -16.36
C ALA A 335 -10.60 -23.11 -16.21
N VAL A 336 -10.64 -23.85 -17.33
CA VAL A 336 -10.58 -25.33 -17.34
C VAL A 336 -9.29 -25.82 -16.72
N PHE A 337 -8.13 -25.28 -17.12
CA PHE A 337 -6.83 -25.63 -16.54
C PHE A 337 -6.77 -25.42 -15.02
N TYR A 338 -7.35 -24.34 -14.50
CA TYR A 338 -7.39 -24.10 -13.06
C TYR A 338 -8.38 -25.01 -12.32
N ALA A 339 -9.51 -25.34 -12.94
CA ALA A 339 -10.48 -26.28 -12.38
C ALA A 339 -9.87 -27.69 -12.29
N GLU A 340 -9.25 -28.17 -13.37
CA GLU A 340 -8.56 -29.47 -13.41
C GLU A 340 -7.48 -29.54 -12.32
N ARG A 341 -6.62 -28.52 -12.19
CA ARG A 341 -5.62 -28.46 -11.10
C ARG A 341 -6.24 -28.61 -9.72
N TYR A 342 -7.37 -27.94 -9.47
CA TYR A 342 -8.04 -27.97 -8.18
C TYR A 342 -8.66 -29.34 -7.90
N GLU A 343 -9.29 -29.95 -8.91
CA GLU A 343 -9.99 -31.23 -8.81
C GLU A 343 -9.03 -32.43 -8.69
N THR A 344 -7.91 -32.40 -9.39
CA THR A 344 -6.90 -33.48 -9.37
C THR A 344 -5.81 -33.26 -8.32
N TRP A 345 -6.08 -32.46 -7.29
CA TRP A 345 -5.09 -32.12 -6.28
C TRP A 345 -4.87 -33.29 -5.30
N GLU A 346 -3.64 -33.81 -5.24
CA GLU A 346 -3.25 -35.00 -4.47
C GLU A 346 -2.17 -34.70 -3.41
N ASP A 347 -2.29 -33.59 -2.69
CA ASP A 347 -1.42 -33.26 -1.55
C ASP A 347 -2.24 -33.14 -0.26
N ASP A 348 -1.94 -33.99 0.73
CA ASP A 348 -2.64 -34.04 2.01
C ASP A 348 -2.25 -32.90 2.98
N GLN A 349 -1.11 -32.23 2.75
CA GLN A 349 -0.61 -31.16 3.61
C GLN A 349 -1.06 -29.78 3.13
N ILE A 350 -1.22 -29.61 1.82
CA ILE A 350 -1.57 -28.34 1.20
C ILE A 350 -3.01 -28.40 0.69
N PRO A 351 -3.92 -27.53 1.14
CA PRO A 351 -5.28 -27.49 0.61
C PRO A 351 -5.31 -27.23 -0.91
N PRO A 352 -6.29 -27.77 -1.65
CA PRO A 352 -6.42 -27.53 -3.08
C PRO A 352 -6.63 -26.04 -3.38
N TYR A 353 -6.07 -25.57 -4.49
CA TYR A 353 -6.16 -24.19 -4.91
C TYR A 353 -6.20 -24.05 -6.43
N HIS A 354 -6.86 -22.99 -6.90
CA HIS A 354 -6.92 -22.66 -8.32
C HIS A 354 -5.64 -21.94 -8.77
N TYR A 355 -5.16 -20.97 -7.97
CA TYR A 355 -4.08 -20.08 -8.34
C TYR A 355 -2.91 -20.22 -7.36
N ASN A 356 -1.70 -20.48 -7.88
CA ASN A 356 -0.46 -20.44 -7.10
C ASN A 356 0.14 -19.03 -7.01
N THR A 357 -0.52 -18.05 -7.62
CA THR A 357 -0.14 -16.63 -7.60
C THR A 357 -1.28 -15.78 -7.08
N HIS A 358 -0.95 -14.57 -6.61
CA HIS A 358 -1.88 -13.69 -5.93
C HIS A 358 -2.08 -12.40 -6.72
N TYR A 359 -3.31 -11.86 -6.69
CA TYR A 359 -3.68 -10.66 -7.45
C TYR A 359 -3.05 -9.36 -6.91
N SER A 360 -2.63 -9.37 -5.65
CA SER A 360 -2.00 -8.22 -4.99
C SER A 360 -0.68 -8.66 -4.34
N THR A 361 0.44 -8.11 -4.79
CA THR A 361 1.75 -8.36 -4.20
C THR A 361 2.56 -7.06 -4.16
N ALA A 362 3.55 -6.98 -3.26
CA ALA A 362 4.49 -5.86 -3.25
C ALA A 362 5.20 -5.73 -4.59
N THR A 363 5.62 -6.84 -5.19
CA THR A 363 6.25 -6.88 -6.52
C THR A 363 5.35 -6.27 -7.60
N SER A 364 4.07 -6.65 -7.66
CA SER A 364 3.11 -6.08 -8.62
C SER A 364 3.02 -4.55 -8.45
N THR A 365 2.94 -4.07 -7.21
CA THR A 365 2.88 -2.63 -6.91
C THR A 365 4.14 -1.90 -7.39
N LEU A 366 5.33 -2.43 -7.08
CA LEU A 366 6.60 -1.85 -7.52
C LEU A 366 6.71 -1.85 -9.05
N THR A 367 6.30 -2.94 -9.71
CA THR A 367 6.30 -3.04 -11.18
C THR A 367 5.36 -2.02 -11.83
N TRP A 368 4.15 -1.81 -11.29
CA TRP A 368 3.21 -0.81 -11.79
C TRP A 368 3.76 0.62 -11.65
N LEU A 369 4.40 0.91 -10.52
CA LEU A 369 4.82 2.26 -10.14
C LEU A 369 6.31 2.54 -10.40
N VAL A 370 7.02 1.67 -11.13
CA VAL A 370 8.48 1.72 -11.33
C VAL A 370 9.00 3.03 -11.93
N ARG A 371 8.15 3.87 -12.52
CA ARG A 371 8.52 5.20 -13.08
C ARG A 371 8.39 6.36 -12.09
N ILE A 372 7.93 6.09 -10.87
CA ILE A 372 7.60 7.12 -9.90
C ILE A 372 8.45 6.88 -8.66
N GLU A 373 9.27 7.86 -8.26
CA GLU A 373 9.94 7.79 -6.96
C GLU A 373 8.92 7.94 -5.82
N PRO A 374 9.08 7.20 -4.70
CA PRO A 374 10.23 6.37 -4.34
C PRO A 374 10.20 4.91 -4.85
N PHE A 375 9.17 4.51 -5.61
CA PHE A 375 8.99 3.13 -6.05
C PHE A 375 10.08 2.64 -7.01
N THR A 376 10.71 3.53 -7.78
CA THR A 376 11.90 3.21 -8.57
C THR A 376 13.05 2.77 -7.68
N THR A 377 13.40 3.57 -6.67
CA THR A 377 14.45 3.23 -5.69
C THR A 377 14.14 1.90 -4.98
N PHE A 378 12.90 1.71 -4.56
CA PHE A 378 12.45 0.49 -3.90
C PHE A 378 12.52 -0.74 -4.82
N PHE A 379 12.14 -0.57 -6.08
CA PHE A 379 12.23 -1.62 -7.10
C PHE A 379 13.69 -2.06 -7.29
N LEU A 380 14.60 -1.09 -7.45
CA LEU A 380 16.04 -1.36 -7.62
C LEU A 380 16.62 -2.08 -6.41
N ASN A 381 16.29 -1.63 -5.19
CA ASN A 381 16.75 -2.30 -3.97
C ASN A 381 16.28 -3.77 -3.90
N ALA A 382 15.01 -4.01 -4.23
CA ALA A 382 14.46 -5.37 -4.28
C ALA A 382 15.07 -6.23 -5.41
N ASN A 383 15.57 -5.60 -6.47
CA ASN A 383 16.09 -6.25 -7.67
C ASN A 383 17.63 -6.12 -7.82
N GLU A 384 18.34 -6.08 -6.69
CA GLU A 384 19.82 -6.15 -6.64
C GLU A 384 20.51 -4.98 -7.36
N GLY A 385 19.91 -3.80 -7.28
CA GLY A 385 20.45 -2.57 -7.88
C GLY A 385 20.32 -2.53 -9.40
N LYS A 386 19.50 -3.41 -10.01
CA LYS A 386 19.28 -3.46 -11.45
C LYS A 386 17.81 -3.25 -11.82
N PHE A 387 17.55 -2.71 -13.00
CA PHE A 387 16.22 -2.80 -13.61
C PHE A 387 15.94 -4.24 -14.11
N ASP A 388 14.66 -4.62 -14.22
CA ASP A 388 14.29 -5.93 -14.76
C ASP A 388 14.64 -6.03 -16.25
N TYR A 389 14.59 -7.25 -16.79
CA TYR A 389 14.62 -7.47 -18.22
C TYR A 389 13.46 -6.68 -18.89
N PRO A 390 13.72 -5.96 -20.00
CA PRO A 390 12.73 -5.07 -20.61
C PRO A 390 11.37 -5.71 -20.93
N GLU A 391 11.36 -7.00 -21.31
CA GLU A 391 10.12 -7.71 -21.62
C GLU A 391 9.23 -7.97 -20.40
N ARG A 392 9.82 -8.00 -19.20
CA ARG A 392 9.15 -8.24 -17.91
C ARG A 392 8.77 -6.95 -17.19
N THR A 393 9.50 -5.87 -17.46
CA THR A 393 9.14 -4.55 -16.94
C THR A 393 7.79 -4.13 -17.53
N PHE A 394 6.89 -3.61 -16.70
CA PHE A 394 5.61 -3.06 -17.18
C PHE A 394 5.91 -2.09 -18.33
N SER A 395 5.33 -2.23 -19.52
CA SER A 395 5.63 -1.31 -20.64
C SER A 395 4.40 -0.91 -21.45
N SER A 396 3.34 -1.71 -21.36
CA SER A 396 2.08 -1.50 -22.06
C SER A 396 0.92 -2.02 -21.22
N ILE A 397 -0.19 -1.25 -21.20
CA ILE A 397 -1.44 -1.67 -20.57
C ILE A 397 -2.01 -2.85 -21.34
N THR A 398 -2.05 -2.78 -22.68
CA THR A 398 -2.49 -3.87 -23.56
C THR A 398 -1.70 -5.15 -23.31
N LYS A 399 -0.36 -5.08 -23.20
CA LYS A 399 0.48 -6.24 -22.88
C LYS A 399 0.15 -6.79 -21.50
N SER A 400 0.00 -5.93 -20.49
CA SER A 400 -0.31 -6.34 -19.12
C SER A 400 -1.66 -7.03 -19.00
N TRP A 401 -2.68 -6.49 -19.68
CA TRP A 401 -4.01 -7.11 -19.77
C TRP A 401 -3.93 -8.46 -20.49
N ARG A 402 -3.28 -8.54 -21.66
CA ARG A 402 -3.12 -9.81 -22.39
C ARG A 402 -2.38 -10.86 -21.57
N ASN A 403 -1.33 -10.47 -20.83
CA ASN A 403 -0.58 -11.37 -19.96
C ASN A 403 -1.47 -11.94 -18.86
N CYS A 404 -2.19 -11.09 -18.12
CA CYS A 404 -3.11 -11.55 -17.07
C CYS A 404 -4.30 -12.35 -17.60
N GLN A 405 -4.51 -12.46 -18.92
CA GLN A 405 -5.50 -13.33 -19.56
C GLN A 405 -4.94 -14.65 -20.12
N ARG A 406 -3.62 -14.76 -20.29
CA ARG A 406 -2.97 -15.88 -21.00
C ARG A 406 -1.99 -16.65 -20.13
N ASP A 407 -1.16 -15.95 -19.37
CA ASP A 407 -0.18 -16.57 -18.48
C ASP A 407 -0.90 -17.24 -17.30
N THR A 408 -0.57 -18.50 -17.03
CA THR A 408 -1.14 -19.29 -15.94
C THR A 408 -0.60 -18.84 -14.57
N SER A 409 0.50 -18.11 -14.57
CA SER A 409 1.14 -17.52 -13.39
C SER A 409 0.84 -16.03 -13.22
N ASP A 410 -0.02 -15.44 -14.05
CA ASP A 410 -0.44 -14.03 -13.92
C ASP A 410 -1.97 -13.90 -13.78
N VAL A 411 -2.41 -13.70 -12.54
CA VAL A 411 -3.82 -13.45 -12.17
C VAL A 411 -4.04 -12.07 -11.54
N LYS A 412 -3.12 -11.12 -11.79
CA LYS A 412 -3.13 -9.78 -11.20
C LYS A 412 -4.27 -8.87 -11.65
#